data_AF-A0A1Q7E347-F1
#
_entry.id   AF-A0A1Q7E347-F1
#
_cell.length_a   1.000
_cell.length_b   1.000
_cell.length_c   1.000
_cell.angle_alpha   90.00
_cell.angle_beta   90.00
_cell.angle_gamma   90.00
#
_symmetry.space_group_name_H-M   'P 1'
#
loop_
_entity.id
_entity.type
_entity.pdbx_description
1 polymer ?
#
loop_
_entity_poly.entity_id
_entity_poly.type
_entity_poly.pdbx_seq_one_letter_code
_entity_poly.pdbx_strand_id
1 'polypeptide(L)'
;MKIDVYFTPLGLGAGDLGGRGIVVIDVLRATTTIVTALANGAKAVIPAATSEEAVRLASHLEKDGVLLAGERRSVKIDGFALGNSPREMTPAAVAGKTIVLATTNGTPALVAAQGGEPVLVGAPANFRALGEHARRLLATRGDLVIICAGREKQFAIEDAYTAGRLVKAAKKGTRKVALNDAAGAALVLTEQFASWKEALQDSEAAQQLAEADLAEDVAFAAKADRFGVVPTFANRRIT
;
A
#
# COMPACT_ATOMS: atom_id res chain seq x y z
N MET A 1 4.92 -10.15 21.99
CA MET A 1 4.73 -9.31 20.79
C MET A 1 5.30 -10.03 19.59
N LYS A 2 4.60 -10.04 18.46
CA LYS A 2 5.01 -10.71 17.21
C LYS A 2 4.82 -9.79 16.01
N ILE A 3 5.76 -9.78 15.07
CA ILE A 3 5.55 -9.14 13.76
C ILE A 3 5.80 -10.19 12.67
N ASP A 4 4.80 -10.42 11.83
CA ASP A 4 4.93 -11.27 10.65
C ASP A 4 4.97 -10.39 9.39
N VAL A 5 5.86 -10.72 8.46
CA VAL A 5 5.86 -10.16 7.10
C VAL A 5 5.47 -11.26 6.12
N TYR A 6 4.66 -10.92 5.13
CA TYR A 6 4.38 -11.73 3.95
C TYR A 6 4.83 -10.94 2.74
N PHE A 7 5.77 -11.47 1.95
CA PHE A 7 6.27 -10.77 0.76
C PHE A 7 5.28 -10.72 -0.40
N THR A 8 4.25 -11.55 -0.35
CA THR A 8 3.10 -11.52 -1.24
C THR A 8 1.86 -11.97 -0.45
N PRO A 9 0.64 -11.59 -0.86
CA PRO A 9 -0.58 -12.09 -0.22
C PRO A 9 -0.78 -13.60 -0.43
N LEU A 10 -0.05 -14.24 -1.35
CA LEU A 10 -0.14 -15.70 -1.58
C LEU A 10 0.45 -16.53 -0.43
N GLY A 11 1.28 -15.93 0.41
CA GLY A 11 1.81 -16.60 1.60
C GLY A 11 0.77 -16.73 2.72
N LEU A 12 -0.40 -16.09 2.61
CA LEU A 12 -1.43 -16.10 3.64
C LEU A 12 -2.20 -17.43 3.64
N GLY A 13 -2.25 -18.07 4.80
CA GLY A 13 -3.13 -19.19 5.09
C GLY A 13 -4.49 -18.76 5.64
N ALA A 14 -5.43 -19.70 5.70
CA ALA A 14 -6.71 -19.48 6.37
C ALA A 14 -6.50 -19.20 7.87
N GLY A 15 -7.05 -18.09 8.37
CA GLY A 15 -6.95 -17.71 9.77
C GLY A 15 -5.73 -16.85 10.13
N ASP A 16 -4.79 -16.64 9.20
CA ASP A 16 -3.55 -15.87 9.44
C ASP A 16 -3.80 -14.42 9.90
N LEU A 17 -4.98 -13.89 9.59
CA LEU A 17 -5.34 -12.48 9.74
C LEU A 17 -6.36 -12.19 10.84
N GLY A 18 -7.04 -13.21 11.38
CA GLY A 18 -8.24 -13.03 12.21
C GLY A 18 -8.00 -12.11 13.42
N GLY A 19 -8.60 -10.92 13.40
CA GLY A 19 -8.54 -9.94 14.49
C GLY A 19 -7.18 -9.23 14.69
N ARG A 20 -6.22 -9.48 13.80
CA ARG A 20 -4.85 -8.95 13.88
C ARG A 20 -4.76 -7.56 13.25
N GLY A 21 -3.86 -6.72 13.77
CA GLY A 21 -3.53 -5.46 13.10
C GLY A 21 -2.71 -5.72 11.84
N ILE A 22 -3.13 -5.17 10.70
CA ILE A 22 -2.49 -5.38 9.39
C ILE A 22 -1.98 -4.06 8.83
N VAL A 23 -0.86 -4.10 8.11
CA VAL A 23 -0.41 -3.04 7.21
C VAL A 23 -0.21 -3.63 5.82
N VAL A 24 -0.87 -3.06 4.81
CA VAL A 24 -0.67 -3.43 3.40
C VAL A 24 0.28 -2.43 2.75
N ILE A 25 1.24 -2.92 1.97
CA ILE A 25 2.27 -2.15 1.26
C ILE A 25 2.28 -2.56 -0.22
N ASP A 26 2.17 -1.57 -1.10
CA ASP A 26 2.38 -1.64 -2.56
C ASP A 26 2.95 -0.28 -2.95
N VAL A 27 4.27 -0.14 -2.84
CA VAL A 27 4.96 1.15 -2.92
C VAL A 27 4.84 1.74 -4.34
N LEU A 28 5.03 0.89 -5.35
CA LEU A 28 5.02 1.22 -6.78
C LEU A 28 3.84 0.49 -7.44
N ARG A 29 2.60 0.98 -7.29
CA ARG A 29 2.22 2.33 -6.84
C ARG A 29 1.02 2.39 -5.90
N ALA A 30 0.27 1.30 -5.73
CA ALA A 30 -1.13 1.42 -5.30
C ALA A 30 -1.30 2.09 -3.92
N THR A 31 -0.49 1.72 -2.93
CA THR A 31 -0.58 2.33 -1.58
C THR A 31 -0.09 3.78 -1.56
N THR A 32 0.95 4.13 -2.33
CA THR A 32 1.39 5.51 -2.51
C THR A 32 0.28 6.36 -3.14
N THR A 33 -0.43 5.83 -4.13
CA THR A 33 -1.56 6.47 -4.80
C THR A 33 -2.74 6.69 -3.84
N ILE A 34 -3.11 5.66 -3.07
CA ILE A 34 -4.18 5.74 -2.06
C ILE A 34 -3.88 6.80 -0.99
N VAL A 35 -2.68 6.76 -0.42
CA VAL A 35 -2.23 7.74 0.58
C VAL A 35 -2.28 9.16 0.02
N THR A 36 -1.80 9.35 -1.22
CA THR A 36 -1.80 10.66 -1.86
C THR A 36 -3.21 11.17 -2.13
N ALA A 37 -4.10 10.31 -2.63
CA ALA A 37 -5.49 10.70 -2.90
C ALA A 37 -6.22 11.16 -1.63
N LEU A 38 -6.12 10.39 -0.54
CA LEU A 38 -6.78 10.72 0.72
C LEU A 38 -6.16 11.95 1.38
N ALA A 39 -4.83 12.11 1.31
CA ALA A 39 -4.16 13.32 1.78
C ALA A 39 -4.59 14.57 1.01
N ASN A 40 -4.95 14.43 -0.26
CA ASN A 40 -5.44 15.50 -1.13
C ASN A 40 -6.97 15.67 -1.11
N GLY A 41 -7.65 15.06 -0.14
CA GLY A 41 -9.06 15.33 0.15
C GLY A 41 -10.05 14.39 -0.54
N ALA A 42 -9.60 13.27 -1.11
CA ALA A 42 -10.53 12.23 -1.54
C ALA A 42 -11.42 11.78 -0.36
N LYS A 43 -12.71 11.59 -0.61
CA LYS A 43 -13.69 11.14 0.39
C LYS A 43 -13.46 9.69 0.79
N ALA A 44 -12.97 8.87 -0.14
CA ALA A 44 -12.59 7.48 0.07
C ALA A 44 -11.93 6.89 -1.17
N VAL A 45 -11.27 5.75 -0.99
CA VAL A 45 -10.87 4.86 -2.09
C VAL A 45 -11.53 3.49 -1.91
N ILE A 46 -12.08 2.93 -2.97
CA ILE A 46 -12.71 1.61 -3.01
C ILE A 46 -11.85 0.70 -3.90
N PRO A 47 -11.11 -0.27 -3.34
CA PRO A 47 -10.33 -1.20 -4.13
C PRO A 47 -11.24 -2.21 -4.85
N ALA A 48 -11.03 -2.36 -6.14
CA ALA A 48 -11.64 -3.37 -7.00
C ALA A 48 -10.56 -4.34 -7.50
N ALA A 49 -10.84 -5.64 -7.46
CA ALA A 49 -9.91 -6.67 -7.92
C ALA A 49 -9.79 -6.65 -9.46
N THR A 50 -10.86 -6.27 -10.17
CA THR A 50 -10.84 -6.18 -11.63
C THR A 50 -11.39 -4.85 -12.15
N SER A 51 -11.07 -4.52 -13.41
CA SER A 51 -11.62 -3.39 -14.15
C SER A 51 -13.15 -3.47 -14.25
N GLU A 52 -13.67 -4.67 -14.51
CA GLU A 52 -15.10 -4.93 -14.63
C GLU A 52 -15.80 -4.74 -13.29
N GLU A 53 -15.17 -5.20 -12.20
CA GLU A 53 -15.64 -4.94 -10.85
C GLU A 53 -15.62 -3.44 -10.54
N ALA A 54 -14.58 -2.70 -10.92
CA ALA A 54 -14.52 -1.26 -10.70
C ALA A 54 -15.68 -0.53 -11.40
N VAL A 55 -15.93 -0.83 -12.67
CA VAL A 55 -17.04 -0.26 -13.44
C VAL A 55 -18.38 -0.60 -12.79
N ARG A 56 -18.58 -1.85 -12.37
CA ARG A 56 -19.79 -2.28 -11.66
C ARG A 56 -19.97 -1.56 -10.32
N LEU A 57 -18.90 -1.42 -9.53
CA LEU A 57 -18.99 -0.70 -8.24
C LEU A 57 -19.33 0.77 -8.45
N ALA A 58 -18.72 1.41 -9.45
CA ALA A 58 -19.00 2.80 -9.78
C ALA A 58 -20.44 3.03 -10.24
N SER A 59 -21.06 2.08 -10.95
CA SER A 59 -22.46 2.22 -11.40
C SER A 59 -23.49 2.18 -10.27
N HIS A 60 -23.13 1.66 -9.10
CA HIS A 60 -23.98 1.62 -7.90
C HIS A 60 -23.79 2.83 -6.97
N LEU A 61 -22.91 3.77 -7.33
CA LEU A 61 -22.62 4.96 -6.53
C LEU A 61 -23.18 6.21 -7.22
N GLU A 62 -23.38 7.29 -6.44
CA GLU A 62 -23.82 8.58 -6.98
C GLU A 62 -22.81 9.10 -8.01
N LYS A 63 -23.29 9.35 -9.23
CA LYS A 63 -22.42 9.71 -10.37
C LYS A 63 -21.59 10.97 -10.10
N ASP A 64 -22.19 11.97 -9.44
CA ASP A 64 -21.56 13.26 -9.16
C ASP A 64 -20.64 13.18 -7.94
N GLY A 65 -19.61 12.35 -8.03
CA GLY A 65 -18.73 12.11 -6.89
C GLY A 65 -17.79 10.92 -7.04
N VAL A 66 -17.85 10.17 -8.14
CA VAL A 66 -17.09 8.92 -8.30
C VAL A 66 -16.11 9.04 -9.45
N LEU A 67 -14.88 8.58 -9.23
CA LEU A 67 -13.83 8.51 -10.24
C LEU A 67 -13.34 7.07 -10.39
N LEU A 68 -13.29 6.58 -11.62
CA LEU A 68 -12.57 5.36 -11.94
C LEU A 68 -11.08 5.70 -12.12
N ALA A 69 -10.23 5.01 -11.36
CA ALA A 69 -8.79 5.12 -11.44
C ALA A 69 -8.15 3.73 -11.48
N GLY A 70 -7.01 3.57 -12.15
CA GLY A 70 -6.38 2.26 -12.19
C GLY A 70 -5.43 2.01 -13.33
N GLU A 71 -4.80 0.85 -13.28
CA GLU A 71 -3.84 0.41 -14.28
C GLU A 71 -3.92 -1.09 -14.57
N ARG A 72 -3.37 -1.45 -15.72
CA ARG A 72 -2.95 -2.80 -16.09
C ARG A 72 -1.53 -2.71 -16.64
N ARG A 73 -0.59 -3.37 -15.96
CA ARG A 73 0.85 -3.33 -16.31
C ARG A 73 1.38 -1.90 -16.48
N SER A 74 1.10 -1.05 -15.51
CA SER A 74 1.44 0.37 -15.42
C SER A 74 0.67 1.32 -16.34
N VAL A 75 -0.05 0.80 -17.34
CA VAL A 75 -0.83 1.59 -18.30
C VAL A 75 -2.22 1.88 -17.75
N LYS A 76 -2.69 3.13 -17.89
CA LYS A 76 -4.06 3.52 -17.51
C LYS A 76 -5.09 2.67 -18.25
N ILE A 77 -6.11 2.21 -17.53
CA ILE A 77 -7.22 1.44 -18.12
C ILE A 77 -8.04 2.36 -19.05
N ASP A 78 -8.38 1.86 -20.24
CA ASP A 78 -9.19 2.64 -21.18
C ASP A 78 -10.57 3.01 -20.59
N GLY A 79 -11.03 4.22 -20.87
CA GLY A 79 -12.24 4.79 -20.27
C GLY A 79 -12.12 5.21 -18.79
N PHE A 80 -11.00 4.96 -18.10
CA PHE A 80 -10.80 5.45 -16.73
C PHE A 80 -10.34 6.91 -16.72
N ALA A 81 -10.81 7.65 -15.72
CA ALA A 81 -10.49 9.07 -15.56
C ALA A 81 -9.00 9.27 -15.25
N LEU A 82 -8.48 8.50 -14.29
CA LEU A 82 -7.08 8.59 -13.83
C LEU A 82 -6.36 7.24 -13.95
N GLY A 83 -5.04 7.27 -14.04
CA GLY A 83 -4.19 6.10 -13.89
C GLY A 83 -4.00 5.69 -12.44
N ASN A 84 -2.92 4.96 -12.18
CA ASN A 84 -2.43 4.66 -10.83
C ASN A 84 -1.20 5.51 -10.47
N SER A 85 -0.97 6.63 -11.16
CA SER A 85 0.11 7.55 -10.77
C SER A 85 -0.31 8.35 -9.54
N PRO A 86 0.48 8.39 -8.47
CA PRO A 86 0.19 9.28 -7.35
C PRO A 86 0.30 10.77 -7.75
N ARG A 87 0.99 11.11 -8.84
CA ARG A 87 1.06 12.48 -9.36
C ARG A 87 -0.24 12.96 -9.96
N GLU A 88 -1.10 12.06 -10.43
CA GLU A 88 -2.43 12.38 -10.94
C GLU A 88 -3.42 12.71 -9.81
N MET A 89 -3.14 12.29 -8.57
CA MET A 89 -4.02 12.43 -7.42
C MET A 89 -3.99 13.84 -6.80
N THR A 90 -4.05 14.88 -7.63
CA THR A 90 -4.03 16.28 -7.19
C THR A 90 -5.32 16.68 -6.46
N PRO A 91 -5.32 17.69 -5.57
CA PRO A 91 -6.55 18.14 -4.92
C PRO A 91 -7.67 18.50 -5.91
N ALA A 92 -7.34 19.15 -7.02
CA ALA A 92 -8.31 19.50 -8.06
C ALA A 92 -8.96 18.26 -8.70
N ALA A 93 -8.22 17.16 -8.82
CA ALA A 93 -8.72 15.92 -9.38
C ALA A 93 -9.58 15.14 -8.36
N VAL A 94 -9.15 15.05 -7.09
CA VAL A 94 -9.69 14.04 -6.16
C VAL A 94 -10.52 14.59 -5.00
N ALA A 95 -10.45 15.89 -4.69
CA ALA A 95 -11.09 16.43 -3.50
C ALA A 95 -12.62 16.20 -3.50
N GLY A 96 -13.14 15.66 -2.40
CA GLY A 96 -14.55 15.32 -2.22
C GLY A 96 -15.04 14.11 -3.03
N LYS A 97 -14.18 13.48 -3.85
CA LYS A 97 -14.54 12.34 -4.71
C LYS A 97 -14.26 11.00 -4.02
N THR A 98 -15.04 10.00 -4.35
CA THR A 98 -14.78 8.59 -4.06
C THR A 98 -14.07 7.98 -5.26
N ILE A 99 -12.90 7.40 -5.06
CA ILE A 99 -12.13 6.79 -6.14
C ILE A 99 -12.38 5.29 -6.11
N VAL A 100 -12.84 4.71 -7.20
CA VAL A 100 -12.86 3.26 -7.38
C VAL A 100 -11.57 2.89 -8.11
N LEU A 101 -10.66 2.22 -7.39
CA LEU A 101 -9.31 1.94 -7.84
C LEU A 101 -9.19 0.47 -8.24
N ALA A 102 -8.69 0.17 -9.44
CA ALA A 102 -8.31 -1.17 -9.87
C ALA A 102 -6.83 -1.24 -10.27
N THR A 103 -6.06 -2.10 -9.62
CA THR A 103 -4.63 -2.30 -9.94
C THR A 103 -4.33 -3.78 -10.15
N THR A 104 -3.12 -4.07 -10.61
CA THR A 104 -2.67 -5.44 -10.87
C THR A 104 -2.32 -6.17 -9.57
N ASN A 105 -1.71 -5.49 -8.60
CA ASN A 105 -1.15 -6.11 -7.40
C ASN A 105 -1.83 -5.62 -6.10
N GLY A 106 -1.86 -4.30 -5.88
CA GLY A 106 -2.29 -3.73 -4.60
C GLY A 106 -3.75 -3.92 -4.25
N THR A 107 -4.68 -3.85 -5.21
CA THR A 107 -6.10 -4.06 -4.89
C THR A 107 -6.40 -5.52 -4.52
N PRO A 108 -5.83 -6.55 -5.18
CA PRO A 108 -5.84 -7.91 -4.65
C PRO A 108 -5.23 -8.04 -3.25
N ALA A 109 -4.10 -7.39 -2.96
CA ALA A 109 -3.48 -7.46 -1.63
C ALA A 109 -4.36 -6.85 -0.53
N LEU A 110 -5.00 -5.72 -0.82
CA LEU A 110 -5.99 -5.11 0.08
C LEU A 110 -7.20 -6.02 0.31
N VAL A 111 -7.72 -6.65 -0.74
CA VAL A 111 -8.82 -7.61 -0.62
C VAL A 111 -8.39 -8.85 0.18
N ALA A 112 -7.19 -9.36 -0.01
CA ALA A 112 -6.65 -10.48 0.76
C ALA A 112 -6.44 -10.13 2.24
N ALA A 113 -6.21 -8.86 2.56
CA ALA A 113 -6.11 -8.36 3.93
C ALA A 113 -7.48 -8.24 4.65
N GLN A 114 -8.60 -8.53 3.97
CA GLN A 114 -9.92 -8.56 4.62
C GLN A 114 -9.93 -9.55 5.80
N GLY A 115 -10.55 -9.14 6.91
CA GLY A 115 -10.58 -9.91 8.16
C GLY A 115 -9.53 -9.46 9.19
N GLY A 116 -8.58 -8.61 8.80
CA GLY A 116 -7.75 -7.86 9.75
C GLY A 116 -8.50 -6.72 10.42
N GLU A 117 -8.06 -6.36 11.63
CA GLU A 117 -8.65 -5.27 12.41
C GLU A 117 -7.57 -4.53 13.23
N PRO A 118 -7.21 -3.29 12.87
CA PRO A 118 -7.51 -2.59 11.60
C PRO A 118 -6.59 -3.06 10.46
N VAL A 119 -6.97 -2.76 9.22
CA VAL A 119 -6.09 -2.86 8.04
C VAL A 119 -5.62 -1.46 7.67
N LEU A 120 -4.33 -1.17 7.84
CA LEU A 120 -3.71 0.11 7.51
C LEU A 120 -3.11 0.06 6.10
N VAL A 121 -3.09 1.21 5.42
CA VAL A 121 -2.41 1.38 4.13
C VAL A 121 -1.10 2.13 4.35
N GLY A 122 0.01 1.52 3.94
CA GLY A 122 1.35 2.02 4.20
C GLY A 122 2.20 2.24 2.96
N ALA A 123 2.83 3.40 2.88
CA ALA A 123 3.81 3.75 1.86
C ALA A 123 4.95 4.57 2.48
N PRO A 124 6.09 4.78 1.79
CA PRO A 124 7.10 5.74 2.23
C PRO A 124 6.49 7.12 2.48
N ALA A 125 5.52 7.53 1.64
CA ALA A 125 4.87 8.84 1.69
C ALA A 125 4.17 9.18 3.02
N ASN A 126 3.76 8.19 3.84
CA ASN A 126 3.17 8.40 5.17
C ASN A 126 3.92 7.66 6.29
N PHE A 127 5.18 7.32 6.06
CA PHE A 127 5.92 6.33 6.84
C PHE A 127 6.03 6.65 8.34
N ARG A 128 6.27 7.90 8.73
CA ARG A 128 6.39 8.32 10.12
C ARG A 128 5.07 8.13 10.88
N ALA A 129 3.96 8.60 10.32
CA ALA A 129 2.64 8.46 10.92
C ALA A 129 2.23 6.97 10.98
N LEU A 130 2.52 6.22 9.91
CA LEU A 130 2.29 4.78 9.85
C LEU A 130 3.10 4.04 10.93
N GLY A 131 4.39 4.35 11.09
CA GLY A 131 5.26 3.71 12.06
C GLY A 131 4.82 3.95 13.51
N GLU A 132 4.27 5.13 13.80
CA GLU A 132 3.66 5.42 15.10
C GLU A 132 2.39 4.60 15.33
N HIS A 133 1.53 4.47 14.32
CA HIS A 133 0.33 3.63 14.40
C HIS A 133 0.67 2.15 14.54
N ALA A 134 1.62 1.64 13.75
CA ALA A 134 2.07 0.25 13.81
C ALA A 134 2.68 -0.09 15.17
N ARG A 135 3.47 0.83 15.77
CA ARG A 135 3.99 0.66 17.13
C ARG A 135 2.86 0.59 18.16
N ARG A 136 1.87 1.48 18.06
CA ARG A 136 0.70 1.46 18.96
C ARG A 136 -0.07 0.14 18.82
N LEU A 137 -0.37 -0.29 17.59
CA LEU A 137 -1.06 -1.55 17.33
C LEU A 137 -0.33 -2.73 17.95
N LEU A 138 0.97 -2.85 17.70
CA LEU A 138 1.81 -3.91 18.27
C LEU A 138 1.78 -3.90 19.80
N ALA A 139 1.85 -2.71 20.42
CA ALA A 139 1.81 -2.57 21.87
C ALA A 139 0.44 -2.95 22.47
N THR A 140 -0.66 -2.61 21.78
CA THR A 140 -2.03 -2.84 22.28
C THR A 140 -2.55 -4.25 21.99
N ARG A 141 -2.20 -4.84 20.84
CA ARG A 141 -2.72 -6.14 20.38
C ARG A 141 -1.74 -7.28 20.59
N GLY A 142 -0.46 -6.97 20.78
CA GLY A 142 0.59 -7.98 20.90
C GLY A 142 1.05 -8.55 19.56
N ASP A 143 0.45 -8.15 18.45
CA ASP A 143 0.84 -8.59 17.12
C ASP A 143 0.68 -7.52 16.03
N LEU A 144 1.35 -7.75 14.90
CA LEU A 144 1.27 -6.95 13.69
C LEU A 144 1.57 -7.86 12.49
N VAL A 145 0.78 -7.74 11.42
CA VAL A 145 1.05 -8.37 10.13
C VAL A 145 1.35 -7.28 9.12
N ILE A 146 2.40 -7.48 8.33
CA ILE A 146 2.73 -6.62 7.19
C ILE A 146 2.62 -7.46 5.93
N ILE A 147 1.78 -7.03 5.00
CA ILE A 147 1.54 -7.72 3.73
C ILE A 147 2.08 -6.84 2.61
N CYS A 148 3.14 -7.29 1.97
CA CYS A 148 3.59 -6.74 0.70
C CYS A 148 2.68 -7.26 -0.41
N ALA A 149 2.30 -6.39 -1.33
CA ALA A 149 1.51 -6.79 -2.49
C ALA A 149 2.34 -7.63 -3.46
N GLY A 150 3.64 -7.31 -3.56
CA GLY A 150 4.52 -7.95 -4.53
C GLY A 150 4.21 -7.48 -5.95
N ARG A 151 4.84 -8.14 -6.92
CA ARG A 151 4.67 -7.85 -8.35
C ARG A 151 4.39 -9.12 -9.11
N GLU A 152 3.25 -9.19 -9.79
CA GLU A 152 2.84 -10.37 -10.57
C GLU A 152 2.98 -11.68 -9.77
N LYS A 153 2.53 -11.66 -8.51
CA LYS A 153 2.62 -12.78 -7.54
C LYS A 153 4.03 -13.12 -7.03
N GLN A 154 5.04 -12.34 -7.40
CA GLN A 154 6.42 -12.49 -6.98
C GLN A 154 6.83 -11.43 -5.96
N PHE A 155 7.99 -11.64 -5.36
CA PHE A 155 8.65 -10.70 -4.46
C PHE A 155 8.88 -9.33 -5.12
N ALA A 156 8.63 -8.25 -4.37
CA ALA A 156 8.95 -6.88 -4.76
C ALA A 156 9.89 -6.25 -3.73
N ILE A 157 11.06 -5.81 -4.18
CA ILE A 157 12.15 -5.37 -3.29
C ILE A 157 11.80 -4.08 -2.55
N GLU A 158 11.10 -3.17 -3.22
CA GLU A 158 10.63 -1.89 -2.69
C GLU A 158 9.59 -2.09 -1.57
N ASP A 159 8.68 -3.06 -1.73
CA ASP A 159 7.70 -3.42 -0.72
C ASP A 159 8.40 -4.06 0.49
N ALA A 160 9.28 -5.02 0.23
CA ALA A 160 10.03 -5.71 1.27
C ALA A 160 10.94 -4.76 2.07
N TYR A 161 11.61 -3.82 1.41
CA TYR A 161 12.42 -2.79 2.06
C TYR A 161 11.54 -1.90 2.95
N THR A 162 10.38 -1.47 2.44
CA THR A 162 9.42 -0.67 3.21
C THR A 162 8.86 -1.43 4.41
N ALA A 163 8.57 -2.73 4.25
CA ALA A 163 8.17 -3.61 5.33
C ALA A 163 9.27 -3.72 6.40
N GLY A 164 10.52 -3.95 6.02
CA GLY A 164 11.66 -4.04 6.94
C GLY A 164 11.88 -2.75 7.73
N ARG A 165 11.80 -1.61 7.03
CA ARG A 165 11.82 -0.28 7.64
C ARG A 165 10.71 -0.16 8.69
N LEU A 166 9.49 -0.61 8.37
CA LEU A 166 8.34 -0.56 9.27
C LEU A 166 8.49 -1.50 10.48
N VAL A 167 9.01 -2.72 10.30
CA VAL A 167 9.37 -3.64 11.39
C VAL A 167 10.31 -2.94 12.36
N LYS A 168 11.36 -2.27 11.86
CA LYS A 168 12.33 -1.51 12.68
C LYS A 168 11.66 -0.37 13.45
N ALA A 169 10.72 0.35 12.83
CA ALA A 169 10.00 1.46 13.45
C ALA A 169 8.96 1.00 14.50
N ALA A 170 8.27 -0.10 14.24
CA ALA A 170 7.24 -0.68 15.10
C ALA A 170 7.84 -1.33 16.35
N LYS A 171 9.00 -2.01 16.23
CA LYS A 171 9.68 -2.63 17.37
C LYS A 171 10.47 -1.66 18.26
N LYS A 172 10.64 -0.41 17.84
CA LYS A 172 11.46 0.58 18.57
C LYS A 172 10.92 0.77 19.99
N GLY A 173 11.78 0.54 20.99
CA GLY A 173 11.43 0.63 22.42
C GLY A 173 10.93 -0.69 23.02
N THR A 174 10.79 -1.76 22.22
CA THR A 174 10.35 -3.07 22.69
C THR A 174 11.49 -4.08 22.65
N ARG A 175 11.84 -4.67 23.82
CA ARG A 175 12.98 -5.60 23.95
C ARG A 175 12.75 -6.99 23.37
N LYS A 176 11.50 -7.48 23.32
CA LYS A 176 11.18 -8.85 22.86
C LYS A 176 10.04 -8.82 21.85
N VAL A 177 10.38 -8.89 20.56
CA VAL A 177 9.42 -9.04 19.46
C VAL A 177 9.85 -10.25 18.64
N ALA A 178 9.00 -11.27 18.59
CA ALA A 178 9.21 -12.42 17.72
C ALA A 178 8.96 -12.01 16.26
N LEU A 179 9.80 -12.50 15.35
CA LEU A 179 9.73 -12.23 13.92
C LEU A 179 9.65 -13.56 13.17
N ASN A 180 8.85 -13.65 12.12
CA ASN A 180 9.01 -14.73 11.15
C ASN A 180 10.23 -14.48 10.25
N ASP A 181 10.64 -15.50 9.49
CA ASP A 181 11.83 -15.42 8.63
C ASP A 181 11.76 -14.26 7.63
N ALA A 182 10.58 -14.03 7.03
CA ALA A 182 10.38 -12.92 6.12
C ALA A 182 10.57 -11.55 6.80
N ALA A 183 10.11 -11.38 8.04
CA ALA A 183 10.35 -10.13 8.80
C ALA A 183 11.82 -9.96 9.18
N GLY A 184 12.51 -11.06 9.49
CA GLY A 184 13.97 -11.08 9.69
C GLY A 184 14.72 -10.68 8.42
N ALA A 185 14.40 -11.29 7.28
CA ALA A 185 15.00 -10.99 5.99
C ALA A 185 14.73 -9.54 5.54
N ALA A 186 13.51 -9.04 5.74
CA ALA A 186 13.16 -7.66 5.44
C ALA A 186 14.00 -6.66 6.28
N LEU A 187 14.29 -6.97 7.54
CA LEU A 187 15.18 -6.14 8.36
C LEU A 187 16.61 -6.11 7.82
N VAL A 188 17.18 -7.25 7.45
CA VAL A 188 18.53 -7.35 6.86
C VAL A 188 18.59 -6.55 5.55
N LEU A 189 17.54 -6.64 4.73
CA LEU A 189 17.44 -5.87 3.49
C LEU A 189 17.56 -4.35 3.74
N THR A 190 17.10 -3.84 4.89
CA THR A 190 17.24 -2.41 5.21
C THR A 190 18.68 -1.94 5.38
N GLU A 191 19.61 -2.85 5.61
CA GLU A 191 21.04 -2.55 5.78
C GLU A 191 21.75 -2.40 4.43
N GLN A 192 21.13 -2.89 3.34
CA GLN A 192 21.70 -2.88 1.99
C GLN A 192 21.48 -1.57 1.24
N PHE A 193 20.57 -0.71 1.72
CA PHE A 193 20.23 0.54 1.05
C PHE A 193 20.30 1.72 2.02
N ALA A 194 21.04 2.76 1.66
CA ALA A 194 21.19 3.97 2.46
C ALA A 194 19.96 4.87 2.39
N SER A 195 19.14 4.76 1.33
CA SER A 195 17.98 5.63 1.13
C SER A 195 16.78 4.93 0.46
N TRP A 196 15.61 5.55 0.59
CA TRP A 196 14.40 5.14 -0.15
C TRP A 196 14.61 5.17 -1.66
N LYS A 197 15.32 6.18 -2.18
CA LYS A 197 15.59 6.30 -3.61
C LYS A 197 16.37 5.09 -4.11
N GLU A 198 17.44 4.73 -3.41
CA GLU A 198 18.30 3.61 -3.75
C GLU A 198 17.55 2.27 -3.73
N ALA A 199 16.71 2.05 -2.71
CA ALA A 199 15.90 0.83 -2.61
C ALA A 199 14.82 0.70 -3.70
N LEU A 200 14.35 1.80 -4.28
CA LEU A 200 13.24 1.82 -5.23
C LEU A 200 13.71 1.88 -6.69
N GLN A 201 14.73 2.68 -6.99
CA GLN A 201 15.06 3.09 -8.37
C GLN A 201 15.47 1.95 -9.29
N ASP A 202 16.10 0.90 -8.76
CA ASP A 202 16.63 -0.22 -9.54
C ASP A 202 15.70 -1.46 -9.51
N SER A 203 14.52 -1.34 -8.89
CA SER A 203 13.51 -2.40 -8.83
C SER A 203 12.91 -2.71 -10.21
N GLU A 204 12.43 -3.93 -10.41
CA GLU A 204 11.70 -4.30 -11.64
C GLU A 204 10.44 -3.43 -11.84
N ALA A 205 9.77 -3.04 -10.75
CA ALA A 205 8.63 -2.13 -10.81
C ALA A 205 9.05 -0.74 -11.32
N ALA A 206 10.20 -0.22 -10.87
CA ALA A 206 10.73 1.05 -11.37
C ALA A 206 11.12 0.99 -12.85
N GLN A 207 11.73 -0.12 -13.29
CA GLN A 207 12.06 -0.34 -14.71
C GLN A 207 10.79 -0.35 -15.57
N GLN A 208 9.76 -1.10 -15.17
CA GLN A 208 8.47 -1.13 -15.87
C GLN A 208 7.78 0.23 -15.90
N LEU A 209 7.90 1.03 -14.84
CA LEU A 209 7.36 2.40 -14.83
C LEU A 209 8.14 3.29 -15.80
N ALA A 210 9.46 3.14 -15.89
CA ALA A 210 10.26 3.89 -16.85
C ALA A 210 9.87 3.57 -18.30
N GLU A 211 9.65 2.28 -18.62
CA GLU A 211 9.17 1.83 -19.94
C GLU A 211 7.79 2.41 -20.31
N ALA A 212 6.98 2.77 -19.31
CA ALA A 212 5.67 3.36 -19.47
C ALA A 212 5.66 4.89 -19.32
N ASP A 213 6.81 5.57 -19.42
CA ASP A 213 6.97 7.03 -19.24
C ASP A 213 6.54 7.57 -17.86
N LEU A 214 6.67 6.73 -16.83
CA LEU A 214 6.22 6.99 -15.45
C LEU A 214 7.38 6.96 -14.44
N ALA A 215 8.64 7.11 -14.87
CA ALA A 215 9.82 7.09 -14.01
C ALA A 215 9.74 8.11 -12.83
N GLU A 216 9.13 9.26 -13.06
CA GLU A 216 8.91 10.29 -12.04
C GLU A 216 8.01 9.83 -10.88
N ASP A 217 7.20 8.79 -11.06
CA ASP A 217 6.40 8.20 -9.97
C ASP A 217 7.31 7.49 -8.96
N VAL A 218 8.45 6.94 -9.40
CA VAL A 218 9.44 6.32 -8.52
C VAL A 218 10.08 7.39 -7.64
N ALA A 219 10.47 8.53 -8.25
CA ALA A 219 10.99 9.68 -7.51
C ALA A 219 9.94 10.28 -6.56
N PHE A 220 8.66 10.26 -6.94
CA PHE A 220 7.56 10.67 -6.09
C PHE A 220 7.40 9.75 -4.88
N ALA A 221 7.42 8.42 -5.09
CA ALA A 221 7.24 7.41 -4.06
C ALA A 221 8.43 7.34 -3.09
N ALA A 222 9.65 7.62 -3.56
CA ALA A 222 10.85 7.65 -2.73
C ALA A 222 10.90 8.83 -1.73
N LYS A 223 10.06 9.85 -1.93
CA LYS A 223 9.93 10.99 -1.01
C LYS A 223 9.06 10.58 0.18
N ALA A 224 9.72 10.21 1.27
CA ALA A 224 9.03 9.79 2.48
C ALA A 224 8.39 10.96 3.25
N ASP A 225 7.44 10.62 4.11
CA ASP A 225 6.84 11.50 5.13
C ASP A 225 6.20 12.78 4.58
N ARG A 226 5.65 12.70 3.36
CA ARG A 226 4.92 13.79 2.71
C ARG A 226 3.56 14.06 3.33
N PHE A 227 2.94 13.02 3.88
CA PHE A 227 1.57 13.07 4.37
C PHE A 227 1.46 12.47 5.76
N GLY A 228 0.64 13.08 6.62
CA GLY A 228 0.36 12.60 7.97
C GLY A 228 -0.82 11.62 8.06
N VAL A 229 -1.52 11.36 6.96
CA VAL A 229 -2.68 10.47 6.93
C VAL A 229 -2.27 8.99 7.04
N VAL A 230 -3.02 8.20 7.78
CA VAL A 230 -2.85 6.74 7.86
C VAL A 230 -4.17 6.09 7.47
N PRO A 231 -4.37 5.81 6.17
CA PRO A 231 -5.64 5.28 5.70
C PRO A 231 -5.96 3.91 6.30
N THR A 232 -7.24 3.67 6.53
CA THR A 232 -7.76 2.43 7.09
C THR A 232 -8.72 1.78 6.10
N PHE A 233 -8.51 0.49 5.83
CA PHE A 233 -9.39 -0.32 4.99
C PHE A 233 -10.38 -1.10 5.85
N ALA A 234 -11.67 -0.79 5.70
CA ALA A 234 -12.77 -1.45 6.38
C ALA A 234 -14.01 -1.43 5.48
N ASN A 235 -14.84 -2.49 5.51
CA ASN A 235 -16.08 -2.56 4.74
C ASN A 235 -15.90 -2.22 3.25
N ARG A 236 -14.85 -2.75 2.64
CA ARG A 236 -14.46 -2.51 1.23
C ARG A 236 -14.14 -1.04 0.89
N ARG A 237 -13.88 -0.21 1.89
CA ARG A 237 -13.63 1.21 1.75
C ARG A 237 -12.36 1.60 2.49
N ILE A 238 -11.60 2.51 1.89
CA ILE A 238 -10.40 3.10 2.49
C ILE A 238 -10.70 4.56 2.78
N THR A 239 -10.51 4.97 4.03
CA THR A 239 -10.67 6.35 4.51
C THR A 239 -9.50 6.76 5.39
#